data_AF-A0A4Y2A7P8-F1
#
_entry.id   AF-A0A4Y2A7P8-F1
#
_cell.length_a   1.000
_cell.length_b   1.000
_cell.length_c   1.000
_cell.angle_alpha   90.00
_cell.angle_beta   90.00
_cell.angle_gamma   90.00
#
_symmetry.space_group_name_H-M   'P 1'
#
loop_
_entity.id
_entity.type
_entity.pdbx_description
1 polymer ?
#
loop_
_entity_poly.entity_id
_entity_poly.type
_entity_poly.pdbx_seq_one_letter_code
_entity_poly.pdbx_strand_id
1 'polypeptide(L)'
;MENFCGVSFCTAEQHADARLSRVTRDNNNYKKFEDRFTCHNPFPVGECVMSLSTGMVRDEKMNCHPSDRNGHSSVESIARGNFGQVKFSRISRVLPMRRFTNIVNLHEEEVPIDPYTIFRSI
;
A
#
# COMPACT_ATOMS: atom_id res chain seq x y z
N MET A 1 -18.70 -14.30 -9.99
CA MET A 1 -18.22 -13.22 -10.87
C MET A 1 -19.39 -12.58 -11.61
N GLU A 2 -20.22 -13.36 -12.32
CA GLU A 2 -21.44 -12.88 -13.00
C GLU A 2 -22.33 -11.98 -12.13
N ASN A 3 -22.80 -12.49 -10.99
CA ASN A 3 -23.64 -11.70 -10.06
C ASN A 3 -22.93 -10.47 -9.48
N PHE A 4 -21.61 -10.53 -9.32
CA PHE A 4 -20.82 -9.42 -8.78
C PHE A 4 -20.60 -8.32 -9.84
N CYS A 5 -20.42 -8.70 -11.10
CA CYS A 5 -20.21 -7.80 -12.23
C CYS A 5 -21.50 -7.44 -12.98
N GLY A 6 -22.66 -8.02 -12.60
CA GLY A 6 -23.94 -7.80 -13.27
C GLY A 6 -24.00 -8.33 -14.71
N VAL A 7 -23.17 -9.32 -15.05
CA VAL A 7 -23.10 -9.91 -16.39
C VAL A 7 -23.68 -11.32 -16.36
N SER A 8 -24.40 -11.72 -17.41
CA SER A 8 -24.83 -13.11 -17.61
C SER A 8 -24.21 -13.67 -18.90
N PHE A 9 -23.63 -14.86 -18.80
CA PHE A 9 -23.05 -15.57 -19.94
C PHE A 9 -24.03 -16.64 -20.41
N CYS A 10 -24.43 -16.58 -21.68
CA CYS A 10 -25.36 -17.56 -22.26
C CYS A 10 -24.70 -18.91 -22.53
N THR A 11 -23.37 -18.96 -22.68
CA THR A 11 -22.59 -20.19 -22.91
C THR A 11 -21.21 -20.11 -22.26
N ALA A 12 -20.72 -21.24 -21.73
CA ALA A 12 -19.40 -21.34 -21.09
C ALA A 12 -18.20 -21.15 -22.05
N GLU A 13 -18.45 -21.05 -23.35
CA GLU A 13 -17.41 -20.82 -24.37
C GLU A 13 -17.13 -19.33 -24.64
N GLN A 14 -18.06 -18.43 -24.28
CA GLN A 14 -17.90 -16.99 -24.53
C GLN A 14 -16.78 -16.36 -23.70
N HIS A 15 -16.42 -16.95 -22.57
CA HIS A 15 -15.28 -16.53 -21.76
C HIS A 15 -14.50 -17.73 -21.24
N ALA A 16 -13.25 -17.86 -21.68
CA ALA A 16 -12.36 -18.93 -21.23
C ALA A 16 -12.18 -18.96 -19.69
N ASP A 17 -12.27 -17.81 -19.04
CA ASP A 17 -12.15 -17.62 -17.59
C ASP A 17 -13.41 -17.98 -16.80
N ALA A 18 -14.57 -17.94 -17.43
CA ALA A 18 -15.82 -18.41 -16.83
C ALA A 18 -16.01 -19.93 -16.94
N ARG A 19 -15.11 -20.63 -17.65
CA ARG A 19 -15.15 -22.10 -17.76
C ARG A 19 -15.04 -22.74 -16.38
N LEU A 20 -15.87 -23.75 -16.13
CA LEU A 20 -15.92 -24.44 -14.84
C LEU A 20 -14.54 -24.93 -14.38
N SER A 21 -13.70 -25.44 -15.30
CA SER A 21 -12.35 -25.87 -14.97
C SER A 21 -11.44 -24.75 -14.45
N ARG A 22 -11.56 -23.52 -15.00
CA ARG A 22 -10.81 -22.35 -14.53
C ARG A 22 -11.36 -21.86 -13.20
N VAL A 23 -12.69 -21.75 -13.08
CA VAL A 23 -13.36 -21.37 -11.82
C VAL A 23 -12.99 -22.34 -10.68
N THR A 24 -13.04 -23.64 -10.92
CA THR A 24 -12.64 -24.65 -9.93
C THR A 24 -11.17 -24.52 -9.55
N ARG A 25 -10.28 -24.30 -10.53
CA ARG A 25 -8.85 -24.10 -10.26
C ARG A 25 -8.60 -22.83 -9.45
N ASP A 26 -9.27 -21.74 -9.78
CA ASP A 26 -9.12 -20.46 -9.09
C ASP A 26 -9.64 -20.55 -7.66
N ASN A 27 -10.77 -21.21 -7.42
CA ASN A 27 -11.27 -21.49 -6.08
C ASN A 27 -10.29 -22.35 -5.26
N ASN A 28 -9.67 -23.36 -5.89
CA ASN A 28 -8.65 -24.18 -5.23
C ASN A 28 -7.38 -23.38 -4.91
N ASN A 29 -6.97 -22.47 -5.79
CA ASN A 29 -5.83 -21.58 -5.57
C ASN A 29 -6.13 -20.55 -4.47
N TYR A 30 -7.36 -20.00 -4.46
CA TYR A 30 -7.83 -19.10 -3.41
C TYR A 30 -7.72 -19.76 -2.04
N LYS A 31 -8.19 -21.00 -1.88
CA LYS A 31 -8.06 -21.74 -0.62
C LYS A 31 -6.60 -21.90 -0.19
N LYS A 32 -5.71 -22.25 -1.11
CA LYS A 32 -4.27 -22.34 -0.81
C LYS A 32 -3.67 -21.01 -0.37
N PHE A 33 -4.14 -19.91 -0.97
CA PHE A 33 -3.73 -18.57 -0.56
C PHE A 33 -4.24 -18.24 0.84
N GLU A 34 -5.51 -18.50 1.12
CA GLU A 34 -6.14 -18.30 2.42
C GLU A 34 -5.44 -19.11 3.53
N ASP A 35 -5.15 -20.40 3.28
CA ASP A 35 -4.39 -21.25 4.20
C ASP A 35 -3.01 -20.66 4.50
N ARG A 36 -2.34 -20.15 3.46
CA ARG A 36 -1.01 -19.53 3.59
C ARG A 36 -1.05 -18.22 4.37
N PHE A 37 -2.03 -17.36 4.12
CA PHE A 37 -2.23 -16.12 4.88
C PHE A 37 -2.61 -16.39 6.34
N THR A 38 -3.34 -17.46 6.61
CA THR A 38 -3.72 -17.88 7.97
C THR A 38 -2.51 -18.37 8.75
N CYS A 39 -1.66 -19.18 8.13
CA CYS A 39 -0.45 -19.71 8.77
C CYS A 39 0.69 -18.67 8.83
N HIS A 40 0.78 -17.80 7.83
CA HIS A 40 1.82 -16.78 7.70
C HIS A 40 1.17 -15.46 7.30
N ASN A 41 0.60 -14.75 8.27
CA ASN A 41 0.06 -13.42 8.02
C ASN A 41 1.22 -12.46 7.70
N PRO A 42 1.35 -11.97 6.45
CA PRO A 42 2.42 -11.06 6.07
C PRO A 42 2.11 -9.62 6.50
N PHE A 43 0.90 -9.35 6.99
CA PHE A 43 0.50 -8.04 7.45
C PHE A 43 0.81 -7.92 8.94
N PRO A 44 1.65 -6.95 9.34
CA PRO A 44 1.84 -6.66 10.76
C PRO A 44 0.49 -6.23 11.35
N VAL A 45 0.13 -6.82 12.48
CA VAL A 45 -1.04 -6.38 13.25
C VAL A 45 -0.68 -5.04 13.88
N GLY A 46 -1.23 -3.95 13.36
CA GLY A 46 -0.97 -2.60 13.83
C GLY A 46 -2.06 -1.64 13.41
N GLU A 47 -2.18 -0.52 14.15
CA GLU A 47 -3.20 0.51 13.90
C GLU A 47 -2.91 1.35 12.65
N CYS A 48 -1.70 1.25 12.09
CA CYS A 48 -1.25 2.09 11.00
C CYS A 48 -1.11 1.31 9.68
N VAL A 49 -1.64 1.89 8.60
CA VAL A 49 -1.52 1.33 7.24
C VAL A 49 -0.09 1.55 6.73
N MET A 50 0.66 0.50 6.43
CA MET A 50 2.03 0.58 5.91
C MET A 50 2.11 0.18 4.44
N SER A 51 2.88 0.93 3.64
CA SER A 51 3.23 0.54 2.27
C SER A 51 4.17 -0.67 2.28
N LEU A 52 3.78 -1.75 1.60
CA LEU A 52 4.60 -2.95 1.49
C LEU A 52 5.86 -2.75 0.62
N SER A 53 5.84 -1.80 -0.31
CA SER A 53 6.97 -1.56 -1.22
C SER A 53 8.02 -0.62 -0.64
N THR A 54 7.63 0.30 0.24
CA THR A 54 8.51 1.36 0.76
C THR A 54 8.62 1.38 2.28
N GLY A 55 7.84 0.56 2.99
CA GLY A 55 7.77 0.56 4.46
C GLY A 55 7.17 1.84 5.05
N MET A 56 6.64 2.76 4.22
CA MET A 56 6.10 4.02 4.70
C MET A 56 4.78 3.83 5.42
N VAL A 57 4.71 4.30 6.66
CA VAL A 57 3.51 4.29 7.48
C VAL A 57 2.65 5.50 7.14
N ARG A 58 1.36 5.26 6.91
CA ARG A 58 0.34 6.27 6.67
C ARG A 58 0.20 7.17 7.88
N ASP A 59 0.40 8.47 7.69
CA ASP A 59 -0.03 9.50 8.65
C ASP A 59 -1.56 9.56 8.71
N GLU A 60 -2.13 9.91 9.86
CA GLU A 60 -3.58 9.93 10.13
C GLU A 60 -4.33 10.82 9.12
N LYS A 61 -3.65 11.85 8.60
CA LYS A 61 -4.17 12.79 7.58
C LYS A 61 -3.87 12.39 6.14
N MET A 62 -2.94 11.46 5.90
CA MET A 62 -2.64 10.99 4.55
C MET A 62 -3.76 10.05 4.10
N ASN A 63 -4.23 10.18 2.86
CA ASN A 63 -5.16 9.23 2.25
C ASN A 63 -4.48 8.67 1.00
N CYS A 64 -4.27 7.34 0.95
CA CYS A 64 -3.58 6.70 -0.16
C CYS A 64 -4.34 6.80 -1.48
N HIS A 65 -5.67 6.98 -1.44
CA HIS A 65 -6.51 7.04 -2.64
C HIS A 65 -6.17 8.23 -3.56
N PRO A 66 -6.05 9.49 -3.07
CA PRO A 66 -5.59 10.60 -3.89
C PRO A 66 -4.07 10.83 -3.88
N SER A 67 -3.27 10.05 -3.14
CA SER A 67 -1.84 10.35 -2.95
C SER A 67 -1.05 10.45 -4.26
N ASP A 68 -1.28 9.54 -5.20
CA ASP A 68 -0.60 9.54 -6.50
C ASP A 68 -0.94 10.81 -7.31
N ARG A 69 -2.24 11.12 -7.44
CA ARG A 69 -2.72 12.31 -8.13
C ARG A 69 -2.20 13.60 -7.51
N ASN A 70 -2.18 13.67 -6.18
CA ASN A 70 -1.69 14.82 -5.43
C ASN A 70 -0.17 14.98 -5.57
N GLY A 71 0.57 13.87 -5.57
CA GLY A 71 2.00 13.85 -5.82
C GLY A 71 2.32 14.32 -7.24
N HIS A 72 1.60 13.80 -8.24
CA HIS A 72 1.79 14.19 -9.63
C HIS A 72 1.50 15.68 -9.87
N SER A 73 0.37 16.17 -9.36
CA SER A 73 0.02 17.60 -9.40
C SER A 73 1.07 18.49 -8.71
N SER A 74 1.63 18.03 -7.59
CA SER A 74 2.71 18.74 -6.89
C SER A 74 4.01 18.78 -7.71
N VAL A 75 4.35 17.70 -8.40
CA VAL A 75 5.54 17.64 -9.27
C VAL A 75 5.35 18.52 -10.51
N GLU A 76 4.19 18.47 -11.16
CA GLU A 76 3.89 19.31 -12.33
C GLU A 76 3.93 20.81 -11.98
N SER A 77 3.39 21.19 -10.82
CA SER A 77 3.42 22.58 -10.37
C SER A 77 4.83 23.06 -10.03
N ILE A 78 5.72 22.19 -9.53
CA ILE A 78 7.15 22.49 -9.36
C ILE A 78 7.86 22.61 -10.72
N ALA A 79 7.59 21.69 -11.65
CA ALA A 79 8.24 21.66 -12.97
C ALA A 79 7.87 22.87 -13.85
N ARG A 80 6.67 23.44 -13.66
CA ARG A 80 6.22 24.64 -14.38
C ARG A 80 6.78 25.96 -13.82
N GLY A 81 7.39 25.95 -12.63
CA GLY A 81 7.88 27.15 -11.94
C GLY A 81 9.40 27.34 -12.04
N ASN A 82 9.87 28.56 -11.84
CA ASN A 82 11.31 28.84 -11.69
C ASN A 82 11.78 28.36 -10.31
N PHE A 83 13.01 27.84 -10.21
CA PHE A 83 13.56 27.29 -8.96
C PHE A 83 13.43 28.24 -7.75
N GLY A 84 13.59 29.54 -7.94
CA GLY A 84 13.44 30.56 -6.88
C GLY A 84 12.01 30.79 -6.39
N GLN A 85 10.99 30.32 -7.12
CA GLN A 85 9.58 30.42 -6.77
C GLN A 85 9.03 29.16 -6.10
N VAL A 86 9.81 28.07 -6.09
CA VAL A 86 9.42 26.81 -5.45
C VAL A 86 9.39 26.99 -3.94
N LYS A 87 8.19 27.16 -3.37
CA LYS A 87 7.97 27.18 -1.93
C LYS A 87 7.66 25.78 -1.43
N PHE A 88 8.59 25.18 -0.69
CA PHE A 88 8.35 23.93 0.03
C PHE A 88 7.46 24.19 1.25
N SER A 89 6.14 24.27 1.03
CA SER A 89 5.15 24.33 2.13
C SER A 89 5.29 23.09 3.03
N ARG A 90 4.96 23.19 4.32
CA ARG A 90 5.04 22.03 5.24
C ARG A 90 4.23 20.82 4.76
N ILE A 91 3.18 21.06 3.98
CA ILE A 91 2.25 20.06 3.47
C ILE A 91 2.82 19.34 2.24
N SER A 92 3.65 20.04 1.45
CA SER A 92 4.30 19.51 0.24
C SER A 92 5.74 19.05 0.48
N ARG A 93 6.23 19.11 1.74
CA ARG A 93 7.61 18.79 2.08
C ARG A 93 7.68 17.37 2.61
N VAL A 94 8.39 16.51 1.89
CA VAL A 94 8.77 15.19 2.40
C VAL A 94 9.65 15.41 3.63
N LEU A 95 9.26 14.82 4.76
CA LEU A 95 10.03 14.95 5.99
C LEU A 95 11.21 13.97 5.96
N PRO A 96 12.44 14.44 6.23
CA PRO A 96 13.59 13.56 6.28
C PRO A 96 13.47 12.62 7.48
N MET A 97 14.00 11.41 7.33
CA MET A 97 13.98 10.35 8.37
C MET A 97 14.39 10.84 9.76
N ARG A 98 15.34 11.78 9.85
CA ARG A 98 15.82 12.38 11.10
C ARG A 98 14.72 13.09 11.92
N ARG A 99 13.57 13.41 11.31
CA ARG A 99 12.41 13.98 12.03
C ARG A 99 11.47 12.94 12.62
N PHE A 100 11.57 11.68 12.21
CA PHE A 100 10.81 10.62 12.84
C PHE A 100 11.44 10.38 14.21
N THR A 101 10.60 10.15 15.22
CA THR A 101 11.08 9.75 16.54
C THR A 101 11.76 8.40 16.40
N ASN A 102 13.01 8.30 16.83
CA ASN A 102 13.76 7.05 16.89
C ASN A 102 13.20 6.10 17.96
N ILE A 103 11.96 6.26 18.41
CA ILE A 103 11.41 5.53 19.56
C ILE A 103 10.17 4.79 19.06
N VAL A 104 10.15 3.49 19.30
CA VAL A 104 9.00 2.62 19.03
C VAL A 104 8.57 2.00 20.35
N ASN A 105 7.26 2.00 20.60
CA ASN A 105 6.68 1.39 21.79
C ASN A 105 6.50 -0.11 21.54
N LEU A 106 7.30 -0.93 22.21
CA LEU A 106 7.18 -2.38 22.23
C LEU A 106 6.71 -2.79 23.61
N HIS A 107 5.46 -3.29 23.73
CA HIS A 107 4.92 -3.78 25.00
C HIS A 107 5.13 -2.80 26.19
N GLU A 108 4.83 -1.51 25.98
CA GLU A 108 4.95 -0.43 26.98
C GLU A 108 6.38 0.04 27.28
N GLU A 109 7.40 -0.50 26.58
CA GLU A 109 8.77 -0.02 26.66
C GLU A 109 9.13 0.83 25.43
N GLU A 110 9.69 2.01 25.67
CA GLU A 110 10.21 2.91 24.65
C GLU A 110 11.58 2.42 24.19
N VAL A 111 11.64 1.74 23.05
CA VAL A 111 12.90 1.23 22.49
C VAL A 111 13.46 2.22 21.47
N PRO A 112 14.67 2.77 21.68
CA PRO A 112 15.32 3.60 20.69
C PRO A 112 15.83 2.74 19.53
N ILE A 113 15.30 2.96 18.32
CA ILE A 113 15.69 2.31 17.08
C ILE A 113 16.30 3.35 16.15
N ASP A 114 17.51 3.09 15.67
CA ASP A 114 18.08 3.87 14.57
C ASP A 114 17.28 3.59 13.29
N PRO A 115 16.60 4.60 12.70
CA PRO A 115 15.81 4.41 11.50
C PRO A 115 16.64 3.87 10.32
N TYR A 116 17.95 4.14 10.26
CA TYR A 116 18.82 3.63 9.18
C TYR A 116 18.99 2.11 9.22
N THR A 117 18.83 1.48 10.38
CA THR A 117 18.95 0.03 10.53
C THR A 117 17.81 -0.70 9.82
N ILE A 118 16.59 -0.17 9.88
CA ILE A 118 15.39 -0.76 9.27
C ILE A 118 15.50 -0.83 7.75
N PHE A 119 15.99 0.25 7.12
CA PHE A 119 16.10 0.34 5.66
C PHE A 119 17.33 -0.37 5.09
N ARG A 120 18.28 -0.79 5.92
CA ARG A 120 19.46 -1.54 5.47
C ARG A 120 19.20 -3.05 5.41
N SER A 121 18.16 -3.52 6.08
CA SER A 121 17.71 -4.92 6.11
C SER A 121 16.64 -5.26 5.07
N ILE A 122 16.19 -4.28 4.26
CA ILE A 122 15.28 -4.44 3.12
C ILE A 122 16.13 -4.39 1.85
#